data_AF-A0A8T5LUD2-F1
#
_entry.id   AF-A0A8T5LUD2-F1
#
_cell.length_a   1.000
_cell.length_b   1.000
_cell.length_c   1.000
_cell.angle_alpha   90.00
_cell.angle_beta   90.00
_cell.angle_gamma   90.00
#
_symmetry.space_group_name_H-M   'P 1'
#
loop_
_entity.id
_entity.type
_entity.pdbx_description
1 polymer ?
#
loop_
_entity_poly.entity_id
_entity_poly.type
_entity_poly.pdbx_seq_one_letter_code
_entity_poly.pdbx_strand_id
1 'polypeptide(L)'
;MKKYISINSIVGRIKKRVLWFDKLSFLHIFLIWAVVVILFGVVYYLAGSPNNYLSQKAVGELGVLDTVYFSFITATTTGFGDIIPFGGFRILALVEVVCGLLLLAIVTSKLVSIKQNMILDEIYDISLSERVNRIRSTLLLFRQNLTGIVHNVEEGTIKKREVSDIYVYLSTLEDALHQVSALLQKKSSFSKGVDPVNSELTIISINQSFEKLSELINMLESHKIEWKREVTLKITRSCIDLARNILKDQIGGKLLPDTTLKRLTSQLDATTAEIYDRCEKKDGTVKNIL
;
A
#
# COMPACT_ATOMS: atom_id res chain seq x y z
N MET A 1 -13.27 -48.19 13.72
CA MET A 1 -12.96 -47.15 12.71
C MET A 1 -12.95 -45.78 13.37
N LYS A 2 -11.78 -45.22 13.72
CA LYS A 2 -11.66 -43.85 14.26
C LYS A 2 -11.60 -42.87 13.09
N LYS A 3 -12.61 -42.02 12.96
CA LYS A 3 -12.73 -40.99 11.92
C LYS A 3 -11.83 -39.81 12.33
N TYR A 4 -10.63 -39.72 11.76
CA TYR A 4 -9.73 -38.59 11.99
C TYR A 4 -10.35 -37.34 11.39
N ILE A 5 -10.83 -36.42 12.23
CA ILE A 5 -11.25 -35.09 11.77
C ILE A 5 -9.97 -34.34 11.39
N SER A 6 -9.77 -34.13 10.09
CA SER A 6 -8.64 -33.34 9.59
C SER A 6 -8.69 -31.94 10.20
N ILE A 7 -7.63 -31.57 10.92
CA ILE A 7 -7.43 -30.27 11.60
C ILE A 7 -7.66 -29.11 10.61
N ASN A 8 -7.30 -29.29 9.34
CA ASN A 8 -7.51 -28.30 8.29
C ASN A 8 -8.99 -27.94 8.07
N SER A 9 -9.91 -28.89 8.28
CA SER A 9 -11.36 -28.65 8.14
C SER A 9 -11.96 -27.87 9.33
N ILE A 10 -11.32 -27.93 10.50
CA ILE A 10 -11.68 -27.17 11.69
C ILE A 10 -11.10 -25.76 11.57
N VAL A 11 -9.83 -25.64 11.21
CA VAL A 11 -9.13 -24.36 10.98
C VAL A 11 -9.83 -23.54 9.88
N GLY A 12 -10.24 -24.18 8.77
CA GLY A 12 -10.99 -23.49 7.71
C GLY A 12 -12.37 -22.97 8.16
N ARG A 13 -13.07 -23.72 9.02
CA ARG A 13 -14.36 -23.30 9.60
C ARG A 13 -14.19 -22.15 10.61
N ILE A 14 -13.13 -22.18 11.41
CA ILE A 14 -12.77 -21.10 12.33
C ILE A 14 -12.42 -19.83 11.54
N LYS A 15 -11.59 -19.93 10.50
CA LYS A 15 -11.20 -18.80 9.65
C LYS A 15 -12.40 -18.11 9.00
N LYS A 16 -13.37 -18.89 8.48
CA LYS A 16 -14.61 -18.35 7.88
C LYS A 16 -15.53 -17.67 8.91
N ARG A 17 -15.55 -18.13 10.16
CA ARG A 17 -16.29 -17.50 11.27
C ARG A 17 -15.60 -16.22 11.75
N VAL A 18 -14.28 -16.22 11.87
CA VAL A 18 -13.48 -15.02 12.24
C VAL A 18 -13.65 -13.91 11.20
N LEU A 19 -13.71 -14.25 9.91
CA LEU A 19 -14.00 -13.30 8.82
C LEU A 19 -15.37 -12.60 8.92
N TRP A 20 -16.36 -13.20 9.62
CA TRP A 20 -17.63 -12.51 9.90
C TRP A 20 -17.50 -11.50 11.04
N PHE A 21 -16.66 -11.78 12.04
CA PHE A 21 -16.33 -10.83 13.12
C PHE A 21 -15.57 -9.61 12.60
N ASP A 22 -14.86 -9.72 11.48
CA ASP A 22 -14.15 -8.60 10.89
C ASP A 22 -15.09 -7.46 10.46
N LYS A 23 -16.33 -7.79 10.06
CA LYS A 23 -17.35 -6.79 9.65
C LYS A 23 -18.02 -6.07 10.81
N LEU A 24 -17.92 -6.60 12.04
CA LEU A 24 -18.47 -5.94 13.22
C LEU A 24 -17.53 -4.81 13.65
N SER A 25 -18.07 -3.60 13.77
CA SER A 25 -17.33 -2.46 14.32
C SER A 25 -17.02 -2.72 15.80
N PHE A 26 -15.93 -2.13 16.30
CA PHE A 26 -15.50 -2.21 17.70
C PHE A 26 -16.66 -1.94 18.67
N LEU A 27 -17.48 -0.91 18.39
CA LEU A 27 -18.63 -0.55 19.21
C LEU A 27 -19.65 -1.69 19.31
N HIS A 28 -19.89 -2.45 18.23
CA HIS A 28 -20.85 -3.55 18.27
C HIS A 28 -20.36 -4.68 19.17
N ILE A 29 -19.07 -5.01 19.11
CA ILE A 29 -18.48 -6.08 19.95
C ILE A 29 -18.50 -5.64 21.42
N PHE A 30 -18.18 -4.37 21.70
CA PHE A 30 -18.25 -3.81 23.04
C PHE A 30 -19.68 -3.82 23.59
N LEU A 31 -20.67 -3.44 22.78
CA LEU A 31 -22.08 -3.51 23.17
C LEU A 31 -22.54 -4.95 23.43
N ILE A 32 -22.12 -5.92 22.62
CA ILE A 32 -22.41 -7.35 22.87
C ILE A 32 -21.85 -7.77 24.22
N TRP A 33 -20.61 -7.39 24.55
CA TRP A 33 -20.03 -7.67 25.86
C TRP A 33 -20.86 -7.07 26.99
N ALA A 34 -21.22 -5.79 26.90
CA ALA A 34 -22.04 -5.12 27.92
C ALA A 34 -23.43 -5.76 28.09
N VAL A 35 -24.08 -6.13 26.98
CA VAL A 35 -25.39 -6.81 27.00
C VAL A 35 -25.29 -8.19 27.65
N VAL A 36 -24.23 -8.96 27.36
CA VAL A 36 -24.01 -10.27 27.98
C VAL A 36 -23.83 -10.13 29.50
N VAL A 37 -23.06 -9.15 29.96
CA VAL A 37 -22.92 -8.84 31.39
C VAL A 37 -24.29 -8.52 32.01
N ILE A 38 -25.04 -7.57 31.43
CA ILE A 38 -26.38 -7.23 31.94
C ILE A 38 -27.30 -8.48 31.98
N LEU A 39 -27.24 -9.35 30.98
CA LEU A 39 -28.02 -10.59 30.93
C LEU A 39 -27.67 -11.53 32.09
N PHE A 40 -26.39 -11.71 32.42
CA PHE A 40 -25.99 -12.50 33.60
C PHE A 40 -26.56 -11.88 34.88
N GLY A 41 -26.48 -10.55 35.04
CA GLY A 41 -27.11 -9.83 36.16
C GLY A 41 -28.61 -10.08 36.29
N VAL A 42 -29.34 -10.07 35.17
CA VAL A 42 -30.77 -10.40 35.14
C VAL A 42 -31.02 -11.88 35.48
N VAL A 43 -30.18 -12.79 35.00
CA VAL A 43 -30.27 -14.22 35.35
C VAL A 43 -30.08 -14.43 36.85
N TYR A 44 -29.11 -13.76 37.48
CA TYR A 44 -28.93 -13.83 38.94
C TYR A 44 -30.13 -13.33 39.71
N TYR A 45 -30.78 -12.26 39.24
CA TYR A 45 -31.99 -11.72 39.85
C TYR A 45 -33.18 -12.70 39.74
N LEU A 46 -33.43 -13.23 38.55
CA LEU A 46 -34.60 -14.08 38.29
C LEU A 46 -34.44 -15.52 38.81
N ALA A 47 -33.22 -16.06 38.84
CA ALA A 47 -32.96 -17.44 39.27
C ALA A 47 -32.75 -17.58 40.78
N GLY A 48 -32.95 -16.50 41.54
CA GLY A 48 -32.83 -16.49 42.99
C GLY A 48 -33.79 -17.49 43.64
N SER A 49 -33.26 -18.36 44.50
CA SER A 49 -34.03 -19.35 45.26
C SER A 49 -33.37 -19.58 46.62
N PRO A 50 -34.07 -20.18 47.61
CA PRO A 50 -33.48 -20.44 48.93
C PRO A 50 -32.17 -21.24 48.89
N ASN A 51 -31.97 -22.07 47.86
CA ASN A 51 -30.77 -22.88 47.68
C ASN A 51 -29.67 -22.20 46.84
N ASN A 52 -30.01 -21.16 46.06
CA ASN A 52 -29.10 -20.44 45.17
C ASN A 52 -29.37 -18.94 45.27
N TYR A 53 -28.52 -18.23 45.98
CA TYR A 53 -28.70 -16.80 46.22
C TYR A 53 -27.37 -16.06 46.21
N LEU A 54 -27.45 -14.74 46.00
CA LEU A 54 -26.36 -13.82 46.23
C LEU A 54 -26.50 -13.26 47.65
N SER A 55 -25.44 -13.32 48.45
CA SER A 55 -25.42 -12.70 49.77
C SER A 55 -24.69 -11.38 49.69
N GLN A 56 -25.27 -10.33 50.27
CA GLN A 56 -24.63 -9.02 50.43
C GLN A 56 -24.19 -8.81 51.88
N LYS A 57 -23.10 -8.07 52.09
CA LYS A 57 -22.63 -7.71 53.45
C LYS A 57 -23.49 -6.66 54.16
N ALA A 58 -24.19 -5.81 53.41
CA ALA A 58 -25.08 -4.79 53.94
C ALA A 58 -26.50 -5.34 54.18
N VAL A 59 -27.24 -4.75 55.13
CA VAL A 59 -28.61 -5.16 55.47
C VAL A 59 -29.58 -4.57 54.43
N GLY A 60 -30.22 -5.43 53.63
CA GLY A 60 -31.20 -5.04 52.60
C GLY A 60 -31.56 -6.18 51.64
N GLU A 61 -32.65 -6.03 50.89
CA GLU A 61 -32.97 -6.92 49.76
C GLU A 61 -32.14 -6.53 48.54
N LEU A 62 -31.57 -7.51 47.81
CA LEU A 62 -30.84 -7.23 46.57
C LEU A 62 -31.81 -6.82 45.45
N GLY A 63 -31.58 -5.63 44.89
CA GLY A 63 -32.27 -5.16 43.70
C GLY A 63 -31.64 -5.68 42.40
N VAL A 64 -32.32 -5.44 41.28
CA VAL A 64 -31.82 -5.77 39.92
C VAL A 64 -30.48 -5.08 39.63
N LEU A 65 -30.29 -3.86 40.13
CA LEU A 65 -29.05 -3.11 39.93
C LEU A 65 -27.87 -3.74 40.70
N ASP A 66 -28.13 -4.32 41.87
CA ASP A 66 -27.09 -4.99 42.67
C ASP A 66 -26.62 -6.28 42.01
N THR A 67 -27.53 -7.03 41.36
CA THR A 67 -27.17 -8.25 40.62
C THR A 67 -26.44 -7.94 39.31
N VAL A 68 -26.81 -6.86 38.61
CA VAL A 68 -26.07 -6.35 37.43
C VAL A 68 -24.69 -5.84 37.85
N TYR A 69 -24.59 -5.16 38.98
CA TYR A 69 -23.30 -4.76 39.55
C TYR A 69 -22.43 -5.98 39.90
N PHE A 70 -22.98 -7.00 40.56
CA PHE A 70 -22.28 -8.26 40.84
C PHE A 70 -21.76 -8.92 39.55
N SER A 71 -22.61 -8.96 38.52
CA SER A 71 -22.24 -9.48 37.21
C SER A 71 -21.10 -8.68 36.57
N PHE A 72 -21.15 -7.35 36.62
CA PHE A 72 -20.10 -6.48 36.07
C PHE A 72 -18.76 -6.73 36.75
N ILE A 73 -18.70 -6.72 38.09
CA ILE A 73 -17.46 -6.94 38.84
C ILE A 73 -16.93 -8.37 38.70
N THR A 74 -17.80 -9.34 38.40
CA THR A 74 -17.43 -10.73 38.11
C THR A 74 -16.85 -10.87 36.71
N ALA A 75 -17.51 -10.31 35.70
CA ALA A 75 -17.06 -10.31 34.31
C ALA A 75 -15.76 -9.52 34.09
N THR A 76 -15.52 -8.45 34.85
CA THR A 76 -14.24 -7.71 34.86
C THR A 76 -13.20 -8.30 35.79
N THR A 77 -13.50 -9.39 36.49
CA THR A 77 -12.63 -10.03 37.49
C THR A 77 -12.18 -9.14 38.64
N THR A 78 -12.92 -8.05 38.89
CA THR A 78 -12.63 -7.11 39.99
C THR A 78 -12.99 -7.70 41.34
N GLY A 79 -14.19 -8.29 41.46
CA GLY A 79 -14.62 -9.09 42.62
C GLY A 79 -14.40 -8.42 44.00
N PHE A 80 -15.01 -7.27 44.27
CA PHE A 80 -14.85 -6.54 45.54
C PHE A 80 -15.23 -7.35 46.80
N GLY A 81 -16.04 -8.41 46.65
CA GLY A 81 -16.39 -9.32 47.74
C GLY A 81 -17.41 -8.74 48.73
N ASP A 82 -18.16 -7.74 48.29
CA ASP A 82 -19.35 -7.17 48.93
C ASP A 82 -20.61 -7.99 48.64
N ILE A 83 -20.68 -8.57 47.44
CA ILE A 83 -21.68 -9.56 47.02
C ILE A 83 -20.98 -10.87 46.65
N ILE A 84 -21.47 -11.99 47.20
CA ILE A 84 -20.87 -13.31 47.02
C ILE A 84 -21.91 -14.39 46.65
N PRO A 85 -21.61 -15.29 45.70
CA PRO A 85 -22.55 -16.32 45.26
C PRO A 85 -22.54 -17.56 46.16
N PHE A 86 -23.73 -18.09 46.46
CA PHE A 86 -23.94 -19.34 47.19
C PHE A 86 -24.67 -20.39 46.36
N GLY A 87 -24.49 -21.66 46.74
CA GLY A 87 -25.05 -22.80 46.01
C GLY A 87 -24.55 -22.91 44.57
N GLY A 88 -25.45 -23.23 43.66
CA GLY A 88 -25.22 -23.37 42.22
C GLY A 88 -24.83 -22.06 41.51
N PHE A 89 -25.08 -20.89 42.09
CA PHE A 89 -24.60 -19.61 41.53
C PHE A 89 -23.08 -19.52 41.49
N ARG A 90 -22.36 -20.32 42.29
CA ARG A 90 -20.88 -20.43 42.18
C ARG A 90 -20.45 -20.94 40.82
N ILE A 91 -21.15 -21.96 40.28
CA ILE A 91 -20.85 -22.50 38.95
C ILE A 91 -21.20 -21.46 37.88
N LEU A 92 -22.33 -20.77 38.04
CA LEU A 92 -22.72 -19.71 37.11
C LEU A 92 -21.70 -18.56 37.09
N ALA A 93 -21.17 -18.17 38.26
CA ALA A 93 -20.12 -17.14 38.37
C ALA A 93 -18.82 -17.59 37.70
N LEU A 94 -18.44 -18.87 37.82
CA LEU A 94 -17.28 -19.40 37.10
C LEU A 94 -17.48 -19.33 35.57
N VAL A 95 -18.67 -19.67 35.08
CA VAL A 95 -19.00 -19.56 33.66
C VAL A 95 -18.96 -18.10 33.21
N GLU A 96 -19.54 -17.20 33.99
CA GLU A 96 -19.53 -15.76 33.73
C GLU A 96 -18.11 -15.20 33.64
N VAL A 97 -17.22 -15.53 34.57
CA VAL A 97 -15.81 -15.09 34.53
C VAL A 97 -15.16 -15.50 33.21
N VAL A 98 -15.32 -16.77 32.80
CA VAL A 98 -14.74 -17.26 31.55
C VAL A 98 -15.35 -16.54 30.34
N CYS A 99 -16.67 -16.39 30.29
CA CYS A 99 -17.35 -15.69 29.20
C CYS A 99 -16.97 -14.20 29.13
N GLY A 100 -16.95 -13.51 30.26
CA GLY A 100 -16.60 -12.09 30.38
C GLY A 100 -15.17 -11.82 29.94
N LEU A 101 -14.21 -12.63 30.40
CA LEU A 101 -12.81 -12.54 30.00
C LEU A 101 -12.60 -12.82 28.50
N LEU A 102 -13.23 -13.86 27.96
CA LEU A 102 -13.11 -14.20 26.54
C LEU A 102 -13.65 -13.08 25.64
N LEU A 103 -14.83 -12.55 25.97
CA LEU A 103 -15.43 -11.46 25.21
C LEU A 103 -14.62 -10.16 25.35
N LEU A 104 -14.12 -9.85 26.55
CA LEU A 104 -13.24 -8.69 26.76
C LEU A 104 -11.93 -8.82 25.96
N ALA A 105 -11.34 -10.02 25.90
CA ALA A 105 -10.17 -10.29 25.07
C ALA A 105 -10.44 -10.08 23.57
N ILE A 106 -11.65 -10.40 23.09
CA ILE A 106 -12.05 -10.12 21.71
C ILE A 106 -12.18 -8.61 21.47
N VAL A 107 -12.74 -7.86 22.42
CA VAL A 107 -12.83 -6.39 22.34
C VAL A 107 -11.44 -5.76 22.24
N THR A 108 -10.51 -6.15 23.12
CA THR A 108 -9.14 -5.61 23.12
C THR A 108 -8.37 -6.04 21.87
N SER A 109 -8.52 -7.29 21.41
CA SER A 109 -7.94 -7.76 20.15
C SER A 109 -8.42 -6.93 18.95
N LYS A 110 -9.72 -6.60 18.88
CA LYS A 110 -10.26 -5.74 17.83
C LYS A 110 -9.67 -4.33 17.87
N LEU A 111 -9.51 -3.75 19.06
CA LEU A 111 -8.88 -2.43 19.23
C LEU A 111 -7.44 -2.42 18.69
N VAL A 112 -6.66 -3.45 19.02
CA VAL A 112 -5.28 -3.62 18.52
C VAL A 112 -5.27 -3.78 17.00
N SER A 113 -6.16 -4.60 16.44
CA SER A 113 -6.27 -4.81 15.00
C SER A 113 -6.59 -3.50 14.24
N ILE A 114 -7.47 -2.66 14.77
CA ILE A 114 -7.78 -1.35 14.16
C ILE A 114 -6.54 -0.46 14.11
N LYS A 115 -5.77 -0.39 15.21
CA LYS A 115 -4.52 0.39 15.25
C LYS A 115 -3.49 -0.17 14.26
N GLN A 116 -3.35 -1.49 14.18
CA GLN A 116 -2.45 -2.13 13.23
C GLN A 116 -2.84 -1.83 11.78
N ASN A 117 -4.12 -1.89 11.44
CA ASN A 117 -4.59 -1.57 10.09
C ASN A 117 -4.30 -0.10 9.73
N MET A 118 -4.53 0.83 10.65
CA MET A 118 -4.20 2.26 10.45
C MET A 118 -2.71 2.48 10.18
N ILE A 119 -1.85 1.86 10.98
CA ILE A 119 -0.39 1.93 10.81
C ILE A 119 0.03 1.30 9.48
N LEU A 120 -0.56 0.15 9.11
CA LEU A 120 -0.25 -0.52 7.84
C LEU A 120 -0.65 0.33 6.63
N ASP A 121 -1.81 0.97 6.68
CA ASP A 121 -2.25 1.89 5.63
C ASP A 121 -1.29 3.09 5.50
N GLU A 122 -0.83 3.65 6.62
CA GLU A 122 0.15 4.75 6.64
C GLU A 122 1.52 4.31 6.10
N ILE A 123 2.03 3.15 6.53
CA ILE A 123 3.28 2.56 6.01
C ILE A 123 3.18 2.31 4.49
N TYR A 124 2.03 1.83 4.02
CA TYR A 124 1.79 1.62 2.60
C TYR A 124 1.90 2.95 1.83
N ASP A 125 1.22 3.99 2.31
CA ASP A 125 1.22 5.33 1.69
C ASP A 125 2.63 5.95 1.66
N ILE A 126 3.39 5.84 2.77
CA ILE A 126 4.79 6.27 2.83
C ILE A 126 5.63 5.49 1.82
N SER A 127 5.51 4.16 1.77
CA SER A 127 6.31 3.32 0.88
C SER A 127 6.05 3.60 -0.61
N LEU A 128 4.80 3.93 -0.97
CA LEU A 128 4.42 4.32 -2.33
C LEU A 128 5.03 5.67 -2.69
N SER A 129 4.93 6.64 -1.79
CA SER A 129 5.54 7.97 -1.95
C SER A 129 7.06 7.87 -2.14
N GLU A 130 7.74 7.06 -1.33
CA GLU A 130 9.17 6.82 -1.47
C GLU A 130 9.54 6.19 -2.82
N ARG A 131 8.75 5.21 -3.31
CA ARG A 131 8.97 4.60 -4.62
C ARG A 131 8.87 5.63 -5.74
N VAL A 132 7.85 6.49 -5.70
CA VAL A 132 7.67 7.58 -6.68
C VAL A 132 8.84 8.57 -6.60
N ASN A 133 9.23 8.98 -5.40
CA ASN A 133 10.35 9.91 -5.21
C ASN A 133 11.67 9.33 -5.71
N ARG A 134 11.96 8.04 -5.46
CA ARG A 134 13.15 7.37 -6.00
C ARG A 134 13.17 7.40 -7.52
N ILE A 135 12.05 7.05 -8.18
CA ILE A 135 11.94 7.10 -9.64
C ILE A 135 12.20 8.52 -10.16
N ARG A 136 11.57 9.53 -9.56
CA ARG A 136 11.74 10.93 -9.98
C ARG A 136 13.18 11.40 -9.81
N SER A 137 13.85 11.01 -8.71
CA SER A 137 15.26 11.28 -8.49
C SER A 137 16.14 10.62 -9.55
N THR A 138 15.88 9.35 -9.91
CA THR A 138 16.60 8.67 -10.99
C THR A 138 16.42 9.37 -12.34
N LEU A 139 15.20 9.78 -12.68
CA LEU A 139 14.93 10.55 -13.91
C LEU A 139 15.59 11.93 -13.89
N LEU A 140 15.64 12.59 -12.73
CA LEU A 140 16.33 13.87 -12.57
C LEU A 140 17.85 13.72 -12.75
N LEU A 141 18.45 12.70 -12.14
CA LEU A 141 19.88 12.41 -12.28
C LEU A 141 20.24 12.07 -13.73
N PHE A 142 19.40 11.30 -14.42
CA PHE A 142 19.55 11.05 -15.85
C PHE A 142 19.63 12.36 -16.64
N ARG A 143 18.66 13.27 -16.44
CA ARG A 143 18.67 14.59 -17.11
C ARG A 143 19.90 15.40 -16.77
N GLN A 144 20.32 15.44 -15.49
CA GLN A 144 21.51 16.17 -15.06
C GLN A 144 22.79 15.62 -15.72
N ASN A 145 22.92 14.29 -15.82
CA ASN A 145 24.04 13.66 -16.51
C ASN A 145 24.06 14.05 -17.99
N LEU A 146 22.90 14.02 -18.67
CA LEU A 146 22.82 14.48 -20.06
C LEU A 146 23.13 15.97 -20.21
N THR A 147 22.68 16.83 -19.28
CA THR A 147 23.05 18.25 -19.26
C THR A 147 24.56 18.45 -19.20
N GLY A 148 25.26 17.68 -18.37
CA GLY A 148 26.72 17.71 -18.30
C GLY A 148 27.37 17.35 -19.64
N ILE A 149 26.87 16.29 -20.31
CA ILE A 149 27.39 15.90 -21.63
C ILE A 149 27.12 16.99 -22.67
N VAL A 150 25.90 17.56 -22.71
CA VAL A 150 25.55 18.65 -23.63
C VAL A 150 26.51 19.82 -23.46
N HIS A 151 26.77 20.25 -22.22
CA HIS A 151 27.71 21.33 -21.95
C HIS A 151 29.13 21.01 -22.43
N ASN A 152 29.62 19.79 -22.20
CA ASN A 152 30.94 19.37 -22.68
C ASN A 152 31.02 19.30 -24.21
N VAL A 153 29.91 19.04 -24.90
CA VAL A 153 29.83 19.14 -26.38
C VAL A 153 29.92 20.60 -26.81
N GLU A 154 29.18 21.51 -26.17
CA GLU A 154 29.20 22.95 -26.47
C GLU A 154 30.59 23.58 -26.31
N GLU A 155 31.32 23.19 -25.26
CA GLU A 155 32.68 23.68 -25.02
C GLU A 155 33.74 22.97 -25.89
N GLY A 156 33.37 21.91 -26.61
CA GLY A 156 34.31 21.09 -27.38
C GLY A 156 35.28 20.28 -26.51
N THR A 157 34.97 20.08 -25.23
CA THR A 157 35.81 19.38 -24.24
C THR A 157 35.45 17.90 -24.06
N ILE A 158 34.40 17.44 -24.74
CA ILE A 158 33.88 16.06 -24.64
C ILE A 158 34.91 14.98 -24.99
N LYS A 159 35.00 13.96 -24.14
CA LYS A 159 35.87 12.79 -24.36
C LYS A 159 35.15 11.67 -25.09
N LYS A 160 35.88 10.88 -25.90
CA LYS A 160 35.35 9.64 -26.54
C LYS A 160 34.72 8.66 -25.53
N ARG A 161 35.21 8.63 -24.29
CA ARG A 161 34.63 7.83 -23.20
C ARG A 161 33.24 8.33 -22.80
N GLU A 162 33.02 9.64 -22.70
CA GLU A 162 31.72 10.19 -22.31
C GLU A 162 30.64 9.89 -23.35
N VAL A 163 31.00 9.98 -24.63
CA VAL A 163 30.12 9.54 -25.74
C VAL A 163 29.86 8.03 -25.66
N SER A 164 30.89 7.25 -25.31
CA SER A 164 30.76 5.81 -25.08
C SER A 164 29.83 5.48 -23.91
N ASP A 165 29.75 6.31 -22.88
CA ASP A 165 28.99 6.02 -21.66
C ASP A 165 27.52 6.46 -21.76
N ILE A 166 27.09 7.06 -22.88
CA ILE A 166 25.69 7.44 -23.14
C ILE A 166 24.74 6.25 -22.95
N TYR A 167 25.13 5.04 -23.37
CA TYR A 167 24.29 3.85 -23.19
C TYR A 167 24.06 3.52 -21.71
N VAL A 168 25.00 3.87 -20.81
CA VAL A 168 24.86 3.63 -19.36
C VAL A 168 23.73 4.49 -18.82
N TYR A 169 23.68 5.77 -19.21
CA TYR A 169 22.59 6.66 -18.82
C TYR A 169 21.26 6.26 -19.47
N LEU A 170 21.27 5.78 -20.72
CA LEU A 170 20.06 5.24 -21.34
C LEU A 170 19.55 3.99 -20.62
N SER A 171 20.44 3.13 -20.12
CA SER A 171 20.08 1.96 -19.31
C SER A 171 19.43 2.39 -17.99
N THR A 172 19.90 3.45 -17.34
CA THR A 172 19.24 3.96 -16.11
C THR A 172 17.87 4.56 -16.38
N LEU A 173 17.68 5.18 -17.56
CA LEU A 173 16.35 5.60 -18.03
C LEU A 173 15.44 4.38 -18.27
N GLU A 174 15.94 3.34 -18.95
CA GLU A 174 15.21 2.10 -19.21
C GLU A 174 14.71 1.45 -17.91
N ASP A 175 15.60 1.31 -16.92
CA ASP A 175 15.28 0.78 -15.59
C ASP A 175 14.22 1.64 -14.88
N ALA A 176 14.32 2.96 -14.97
CA ALA A 176 13.34 3.87 -14.39
C ALA A 176 11.96 3.71 -15.07
N LEU A 177 11.91 3.57 -16.39
CA LEU A 177 10.67 3.36 -17.14
C LEU A 177 10.02 2.02 -16.78
N HIS A 178 10.80 0.95 -16.62
CA HIS A 178 10.28 -0.33 -16.12
C HIS A 178 9.67 -0.21 -14.72
N GLN A 179 10.32 0.52 -13.81
CA GLN A 179 9.78 0.78 -12.47
C GLN A 179 8.48 1.58 -12.52
N VAL A 180 8.38 2.59 -13.39
CA VAL A 180 7.14 3.36 -13.61
C VAL A 180 6.03 2.46 -14.12
N SER A 181 6.31 1.64 -15.14
CA SER A 181 5.35 0.70 -15.70
C SER A 181 4.80 -0.25 -14.63
N ALA A 182 5.68 -0.86 -13.83
CA ALA A 182 5.29 -1.74 -12.74
C ALA A 182 4.47 -1.05 -11.64
N LEU A 183 4.75 0.22 -11.37
CA LEU A 183 4.04 1.04 -10.38
C LEU A 183 2.64 1.43 -10.86
N LEU A 184 2.47 1.70 -12.15
CA LEU A 184 1.20 2.14 -12.74
C LEU A 184 0.28 0.97 -13.18
N GLN A 185 0.82 -0.20 -13.53
CA GLN A 185 0.00 -1.36 -13.94
C GLN A 185 -0.65 -2.09 -12.75
N LYS A 186 -0.16 -1.89 -11.52
CA LYS A 186 -0.57 -2.72 -10.37
C LYS A 186 -1.95 -2.32 -9.81
N LYS A 187 -3.00 -2.98 -10.32
CA LYS A 187 -4.37 -2.96 -9.79
C LYS A 187 -4.51 -3.91 -8.58
N SER A 188 -3.77 -3.68 -7.49
CA SER A 188 -3.90 -4.57 -6.32
C SER A 188 -5.13 -4.20 -5.49
N SER A 189 -5.90 -5.21 -5.06
CA SER A 189 -7.12 -5.03 -4.26
C SER A 189 -6.89 -4.43 -2.86
N PHE A 190 -5.64 -4.24 -2.46
CA PHE A 190 -5.20 -3.76 -1.14
C PHE A 190 -4.37 -2.48 -1.19
N SER A 191 -4.13 -1.92 -2.38
CA SER A 191 -3.35 -0.69 -2.55
C SER A 191 -4.26 0.47 -2.89
N LYS A 192 -4.18 1.57 -2.15
CA LYS A 192 -4.52 2.88 -2.73
C LYS A 192 -3.71 3.02 -4.02
N GLY A 193 -4.38 3.34 -5.11
CA GLY A 193 -3.73 3.65 -6.38
C GLY A 193 -2.79 4.83 -6.20
N VAL A 194 -1.85 4.99 -7.13
CA VAL A 194 -0.99 6.18 -7.18
C VAL A 194 -1.90 7.41 -7.33
N ASP A 195 -1.68 8.42 -6.49
CA ASP A 195 -2.42 9.69 -6.57
C ASP A 195 -2.27 10.31 -7.98
N PRO A 196 -3.37 10.78 -8.62
CA PRO A 196 -3.35 11.54 -9.86
C PRO A 196 -2.19 12.53 -9.98
N VAL A 197 -1.91 13.31 -8.93
CA VAL A 197 -0.82 14.31 -8.95
C VAL A 197 0.55 13.65 -9.14
N ASN A 198 0.83 12.57 -8.41
CA ASN A 198 2.09 11.84 -8.53
C ASN A 198 2.23 11.14 -9.88
N SER A 199 1.12 10.66 -10.45
CA SER A 199 1.11 10.09 -11.80
C SER A 199 1.41 11.16 -12.86
N GLU A 200 0.80 12.35 -12.76
CA GLU A 200 1.03 13.46 -13.68
C GLU A 200 2.50 13.91 -13.62
N LEU A 201 3.03 14.15 -12.42
CA LEU A 201 4.42 14.58 -12.23
C LEU A 201 5.43 13.55 -12.72
N THR A 202 5.13 12.25 -12.59
CA THR A 202 5.98 11.18 -13.12
C THR A 202 5.99 11.20 -14.64
N ILE A 203 4.84 11.36 -15.29
CA ILE A 203 4.76 11.46 -16.76
C ILE A 203 5.45 12.72 -17.27
N ILE A 204 5.27 13.88 -16.61
CA ILE A 204 6.00 15.10 -16.92
C ILE A 204 7.51 14.86 -16.83
N SER A 205 7.97 14.16 -15.78
CA SER A 205 9.38 13.84 -15.60
C SER A 205 9.91 12.92 -16.72
N ILE A 206 9.09 12.02 -17.25
CA ILE A 206 9.43 11.19 -18.42
C ILE A 206 9.57 12.07 -19.66
N ASN A 207 8.59 12.92 -19.95
CA ASN A 207 8.63 13.81 -21.11
C ASN A 207 9.89 14.69 -21.11
N GLN A 208 10.18 15.34 -19.98
CA GLN A 208 11.39 16.16 -19.82
C GLN A 208 12.68 15.34 -20.03
N SER A 209 12.69 14.06 -19.66
CA SER A 209 13.85 13.20 -19.90
C SER A 209 14.04 12.89 -21.38
N PHE A 210 12.96 12.67 -22.13
CA PHE A 210 13.03 12.50 -23.59
C PHE A 210 13.39 13.80 -24.32
N GLU A 211 12.88 14.95 -23.87
CA GLU A 211 13.28 16.27 -24.41
C GLU A 211 14.78 16.48 -24.25
N LYS A 212 15.34 16.17 -23.08
CA LYS A 212 16.79 16.30 -22.85
C LYS A 212 17.60 15.31 -23.66
N LEU A 213 17.09 14.10 -23.89
CA LEU A 213 17.72 13.12 -24.78
C LEU A 213 17.74 13.62 -26.24
N SER A 214 16.63 14.19 -26.73
CA SER A 214 16.57 14.79 -28.07
C SER A 214 17.57 15.94 -28.20
N GLU A 215 17.64 16.84 -27.21
CA GLU A 215 18.62 17.93 -27.17
C GLU A 215 20.06 17.43 -27.27
N LEU A 216 20.42 16.38 -26.50
CA LEU A 216 21.74 15.76 -26.56
C LEU A 216 22.05 15.20 -27.96
N ILE A 217 21.11 14.45 -28.55
CA ILE A 217 21.30 13.89 -29.89
C ILE A 217 21.50 15.01 -30.92
N ASN A 218 20.72 16.09 -30.82
CA ASN A 218 20.82 17.25 -31.71
C ASN A 218 22.19 17.93 -31.61
N MET A 219 22.72 18.05 -30.39
CA MET A 219 24.04 18.63 -30.14
C MET A 219 25.18 17.75 -30.64
N LEU A 220 25.08 16.44 -30.47
CA LEU A 220 26.06 15.49 -31.00
C LEU A 220 26.10 15.53 -32.53
N GLU A 221 24.94 15.55 -33.18
CA GLU A 221 24.86 15.62 -34.66
C GLU A 221 25.35 16.96 -35.21
N SER A 222 25.03 18.09 -34.57
CA SER A 222 25.48 19.42 -35.02
C SER A 222 27.00 19.58 -34.96
N HIS A 223 27.65 18.92 -34.01
CA HIS A 223 29.11 18.87 -33.85
C HIS A 223 29.77 17.69 -34.59
N LYS A 224 29.00 16.92 -35.38
CA LYS A 224 29.46 15.73 -36.15
C LYS A 224 30.12 14.66 -35.28
N ILE A 225 29.64 14.46 -34.05
CA ILE A 225 30.14 13.47 -33.12
C ILE A 225 29.39 12.15 -33.34
N GLU A 226 30.13 11.06 -33.58
CA GLU A 226 29.56 9.73 -33.76
C GLU A 226 29.09 9.13 -32.43
N TRP A 227 27.76 8.98 -32.28
CA TRP A 227 27.12 8.42 -31.08
C TRP A 227 26.35 7.12 -31.35
N LYS A 228 26.13 6.78 -32.63
CA LYS A 228 25.30 5.66 -33.08
C LYS A 228 26.02 4.32 -32.93
N ARG A 229 25.96 3.74 -31.74
CA ARG A 229 26.37 2.35 -31.49
C ARG A 229 25.17 1.43 -31.42
N GLU A 230 25.34 0.17 -31.81
CA GLU A 230 24.25 -0.81 -31.82
C GLU A 230 23.56 -0.93 -30.46
N VAL A 231 24.34 -0.99 -29.36
CA VAL A 231 23.80 -1.05 -27.99
C VAL A 231 23.01 0.21 -27.65
N THR A 232 23.55 1.40 -27.94
CA THR A 232 22.90 2.69 -27.70
C THR A 232 21.57 2.77 -28.46
N LEU A 233 21.57 2.44 -29.76
CA LEU A 233 20.36 2.46 -30.59
C LEU A 233 19.30 1.49 -30.08
N LYS A 234 19.70 0.28 -29.68
CA LYS A 234 18.79 -0.74 -29.14
C LYS A 234 18.11 -0.25 -27.86
N ILE A 235 18.87 0.28 -26.89
CA ILE A 235 18.33 0.77 -25.62
C ILE A 235 17.44 1.99 -25.86
N THR A 236 17.83 2.93 -26.72
CA THR A 236 17.00 4.09 -27.07
C THR A 236 15.63 3.67 -27.61
N ARG A 237 15.58 2.68 -28.51
CA ARG A 237 14.32 2.12 -29.02
C ARG A 237 13.48 1.49 -27.90
N SER A 238 14.11 0.69 -27.03
CA SER A 238 13.45 0.10 -25.86
C SER A 238 12.81 1.16 -24.96
N CYS A 239 13.55 2.23 -24.64
CA CYS A 239 13.04 3.36 -23.87
C CYS A 239 11.81 4.01 -24.54
N ILE A 240 11.87 4.27 -25.85
CA ILE A 240 10.75 4.86 -26.60
C ILE A 240 9.50 3.96 -26.51
N ASP A 241 9.67 2.66 -26.73
CA ASP A 241 8.55 1.71 -26.70
C ASP A 241 7.96 1.59 -25.29
N LEU A 242 8.80 1.53 -24.25
CA LEU A 242 8.35 1.52 -22.85
C LEU A 242 7.58 2.79 -22.49
N ALA A 243 8.09 3.96 -22.87
CA ALA A 243 7.44 5.23 -22.57
C ALA A 243 6.06 5.34 -23.26
N ARG A 244 5.96 4.98 -24.53
CA ARG A 244 4.69 4.95 -25.26
C ARG A 244 3.68 3.97 -24.65
N ASN A 245 4.14 2.78 -24.26
CA ASN A 245 3.30 1.79 -23.60
C ASN A 245 2.75 2.29 -22.26
N ILE A 246 3.59 2.95 -21.44
CA ILE A 246 3.17 3.55 -20.16
C ILE A 246 2.01 4.53 -20.38
N LEU A 247 2.10 5.45 -21.34
CA LEU A 247 1.02 6.42 -21.58
C LEU A 247 -0.23 5.76 -22.17
N LYS A 248 -0.06 4.79 -23.08
CA LYS A 248 -1.18 4.03 -23.65
C LYS A 248 -1.99 3.31 -22.57
N ASP A 249 -1.32 2.70 -21.60
CA ASP A 249 -1.97 2.03 -20.46
C ASP A 249 -2.77 3.02 -19.59
N GLN A 250 -2.32 4.28 -19.48
CA GLN A 250 -3.04 5.32 -18.71
C GLN A 250 -4.29 5.85 -19.42
N ILE A 251 -4.34 5.83 -20.76
CA ILE A 251 -5.53 6.26 -21.54
C ILE A 251 -6.76 5.41 -21.22
N GLY A 252 -6.57 4.14 -20.82
CA GLY A 252 -7.66 3.27 -20.36
C GLY A 252 -7.94 3.34 -18.85
N GLY A 253 -7.09 4.00 -18.06
CA GLY A 253 -7.01 3.85 -16.60
C GLY A 253 -7.84 4.82 -15.76
N LYS A 254 -8.35 5.93 -16.33
CA LYS A 254 -9.05 7.02 -15.60
C LYS A 254 -8.27 7.66 -14.42
N LEU A 255 -6.93 7.63 -14.42
CA LEU A 255 -6.15 8.29 -13.36
C LEU A 255 -6.00 9.82 -13.56
N LEU A 256 -5.97 10.29 -14.81
CA LEU A 256 -5.70 11.68 -15.16
C LEU A 256 -6.86 12.29 -15.97
N PRO A 257 -7.05 13.62 -15.92
CA PRO A 257 -7.97 14.31 -16.83
C PRO A 257 -7.58 14.08 -18.29
N ASP A 258 -8.56 13.80 -19.15
CA ASP A 258 -8.34 13.47 -20.57
C ASP A 258 -7.57 14.55 -21.34
N THR A 259 -7.78 15.82 -20.99
CA THR A 259 -7.09 16.96 -21.62
C THR A 259 -5.59 16.97 -21.31
N THR A 260 -5.25 16.79 -20.04
CA THR A 260 -3.86 16.70 -19.56
C THR A 260 -3.15 15.51 -20.18
N LEU A 261 -3.80 14.33 -20.18
CA LEU A 261 -3.23 13.11 -20.72
C LEU A 261 -2.97 13.23 -22.23
N LYS A 262 -3.92 13.79 -23.00
CA LYS A 262 -3.73 14.05 -24.44
C LYS A 262 -2.55 14.99 -24.70
N ARG A 263 -2.44 16.08 -23.92
CA ARG A 263 -1.32 17.03 -24.04
C ARG A 263 0.03 16.33 -23.82
N LEU A 264 0.17 15.62 -22.70
CA LEU A 264 1.43 14.93 -22.35
C LEU A 264 1.78 13.84 -23.35
N THR A 265 0.77 13.11 -23.86
CA THR A 265 0.97 12.09 -24.90
C THR A 265 1.45 12.72 -26.20
N SER A 266 0.81 13.79 -26.65
CA SER A 266 1.22 14.48 -27.89
C SER A 266 2.64 15.03 -27.83
N GLN A 267 3.07 15.55 -26.67
CA GLN A 267 4.44 16.02 -26.46
C GLN A 267 5.44 14.87 -26.56
N LEU A 268 5.19 13.77 -25.84
CA LEU A 268 6.08 12.61 -25.87
C LEU A 268 6.16 12.00 -27.28
N ASP A 269 5.03 11.87 -27.97
CA ASP A 269 4.99 11.29 -29.31
C ASP A 269 5.81 12.12 -30.29
N ALA A 270 5.71 13.45 -30.23
CA ALA A 270 6.51 14.35 -31.07
C ALA A 270 8.02 14.17 -30.81
N THR A 271 8.45 14.21 -29.56
CA THR A 271 9.88 14.09 -29.19
C THR A 271 10.42 12.69 -29.49
N THR A 272 9.68 11.64 -29.17
CA THR A 272 10.11 10.25 -29.44
C THR A 272 10.15 9.95 -30.93
N ALA A 273 9.26 10.53 -31.75
CA ALA A 273 9.31 10.40 -33.20
C ALA A 273 10.57 11.05 -33.79
N GLU A 274 10.95 12.24 -33.30
CA GLU A 274 12.20 12.90 -33.71
C GLU A 274 13.43 12.04 -33.38
N ILE A 275 13.51 11.53 -32.15
CA ILE A 275 14.63 10.66 -31.71
C ILE A 275 14.68 9.40 -32.57
N TYR A 276 13.52 8.78 -32.83
CA TYR A 276 13.43 7.57 -33.64
C TYR A 276 13.91 7.80 -35.08
N ASP A 277 13.50 8.90 -35.73
CA ASP A 277 13.96 9.25 -37.08
C ASP A 277 15.49 9.41 -37.14
N ARG A 278 16.09 10.05 -36.13
CA ARG A 278 17.55 10.19 -36.04
C ARG A 278 18.27 8.86 -35.83
N CYS A 279 17.66 7.93 -35.09
CA CYS A 279 18.17 6.57 -34.94
C CYS A 279 18.16 5.77 -36.26
N GLU A 280 17.22 6.03 -37.16
CA GLU A 280 17.08 5.30 -38.44
C GLU A 280 17.86 5.94 -39.61
N LYS A 281 18.19 7.24 -39.52
CA LYS A 281 19.03 7.91 -40.52
C LYS A 281 20.41 7.23 -40.61
N LYS A 282 20.69 6.57 -41.74
CA LYS A 282 22.03 6.09 -42.08
C LYS A 282 22.98 7.29 -42.16
N ASP A 283 24.11 7.22 -41.46
CA ASP A 283 25.14 8.24 -41.57
C ASP A 283 25.61 8.31 -43.03
N GLY A 284 25.33 9.44 -43.68
CA GLY A 284 25.93 9.77 -44.96
C GLY A 284 27.42 10.00 -44.74
N THR A 285 28.23 8.96 -44.93
CA THR A 285 29.68 9.04 -45.18
C THR A 285 30.43 10.11 -44.38
N VAL A 286 30.39 10.04 -43.05
CA VAL A 286 31.23 10.92 -42.22
C VAL A 286 32.63 10.30 -42.16
N LYS A 287 33.56 10.88 -42.92
CA LYS A 287 34.99 10.55 -42.88
C LYS A 287 35.51 10.66 -41.44
N ASN A 288 36.16 9.61 -40.97
CA ASN A 288 37.07 9.63 -39.83
C ASN A 288 37.96 10.88 -39.91
N ILE A 289 37.78 11.81 -38.97
CA ILE A 289 38.78 12.81 -38.65
C ILE A 289 39.06 12.68 -37.14
N LEU A 290 40.24 12.10 -36.87
CA LEU A 290 40.98 11.92 -35.62
C LEU A 290 40.59 10.75 -34.69
#